data_AF-A0AAU3QAF6-F1
#
_entry.id   AF-A0AAU3QAF6-F1
#
_cell.length_a   1.000
_cell.length_b   1.000
_cell.length_c   1.000
_cell.angle_alpha   90.00
_cell.angle_beta   90.00
_cell.angle_gamma   90.00
#
_symmetry.space_group_name_H-M   'P 1'
#
loop_
_entity.id
_entity.type
_entity.pdbx_description
1 polymer ?
#
loop_
_entity_poly.entity_id
_entity_poly.type
_entity_poly.pdbx_seq_one_letter_code
_entity_poly.pdbx_strand_id
1 'polypeptide(L)'
;MTRRKKYTDEEIAARRAVDDAIRESGNELLNDPAAVADMIEKLARITSPKLLRYSLRNVALIYKQAADRAMTVTDVDTFKGWLMRGRSVHKGEKSLRIVAPKGSDEGEAAEGEATEQPAEPPADSADAEVGNFRVRFRMIAVFDIAQTQAIEDFEDEPLEVAPVAEPAAAVRAHLLEQLAALGYTVTEGDAPALDDDTRTVTVSSGQPLEELAQALAVLLTRPPEQRPRQPRPKTRTPHAAAPADATPAVALDLGEFGTGHAVVEIDHDNAHVYYRVTAPSVRGTFTVEFNEPAQSGQEPKRVSVKYGRADKRGSAHGEFGKDRADRPKVNNIRLVDSSTVTLSDVETLRWLYASRLVQGRHRLTTDRVPDRTGDRVRAVVRAILLHFKDLPEFGELFKRAAALDAPVLQRMQDARARELSAHIAGLENQREEIEAQARYYAGLAAGGEIDGAQLAMFAS
;
A
#
# COMPACT_ATOMS: atom_id res chain seq x y z
N MET A 1 -34.48 -15.07 8.64
CA MET A 1 -33.61 -14.71 7.50
C MET A 1 -34.43 -14.70 6.22
N THR A 2 -34.85 -13.52 5.76
CA THR A 2 -35.60 -13.35 4.52
C THR A 2 -34.68 -13.68 3.35
N ARG A 3 -35.06 -14.65 2.51
CA ARG A 3 -34.29 -15.06 1.33
C ARG A 3 -34.19 -13.86 0.39
N ARG A 4 -32.97 -13.35 0.12
CA ARG A 4 -32.77 -12.20 -0.78
C ARG A 4 -33.36 -12.52 -2.16
N LYS A 5 -34.21 -11.62 -2.67
CA LYS A 5 -34.80 -11.72 -4.02
C LYS A 5 -33.66 -11.69 -5.04
N LYS A 6 -33.58 -12.70 -5.91
CA LYS A 6 -32.68 -12.66 -7.07
C LYS A 6 -33.19 -11.58 -8.03
N TYR A 7 -32.29 -10.77 -8.58
CA TYR A 7 -32.65 -9.84 -9.64
C TYR A 7 -33.14 -10.60 -10.87
N THR A 8 -34.16 -10.07 -11.53
CA THR A 8 -34.56 -10.56 -12.85
C THR A 8 -33.54 -10.11 -13.90
N ASP A 9 -33.51 -10.79 -15.04
CA ASP A 9 -32.63 -10.41 -16.15
C ASP A 9 -32.92 -8.98 -16.65
N GLU A 10 -34.18 -8.56 -16.61
CA GLU A 10 -34.61 -7.20 -16.93
C GLU A 10 -34.03 -6.17 -15.95
N GLU A 11 -34.05 -6.46 -14.63
CA GLU A 11 -33.47 -5.58 -13.61
C GLU A 11 -31.94 -5.48 -13.78
N ILE A 12 -31.27 -6.57 -14.17
CA ILE A 12 -29.82 -6.59 -14.46
C ILE A 12 -29.51 -5.77 -15.71
N ALA A 13 -30.28 -5.94 -16.79
CA ALA A 13 -30.09 -5.21 -18.03
C ALA A 13 -30.31 -3.70 -17.84
N ALA A 14 -31.36 -3.30 -17.11
CA ALA A 14 -31.62 -1.90 -16.79
C ALA A 14 -30.48 -1.26 -15.99
N ARG A 15 -29.91 -1.98 -15.00
CA ARG A 15 -28.75 -1.52 -14.24
C ARG A 15 -27.50 -1.37 -15.08
N ARG A 16 -27.23 -2.33 -15.98
CA ARG A 16 -26.11 -2.24 -16.91
C ARG A 16 -26.25 -1.02 -17.81
N ALA A 17 -27.43 -0.76 -18.36
CA ALA A 17 -27.68 0.42 -19.18
C ALA A 17 -27.42 1.73 -18.41
N VAL A 18 -27.83 1.81 -17.14
CA VAL A 18 -27.52 2.97 -16.29
C VAL A 18 -26.02 3.11 -16.04
N ASP A 19 -25.35 2.03 -15.67
CA ASP A 19 -23.89 2.04 -15.45
C ASP A 19 -23.11 2.37 -16.73
N ASP A 20 -23.59 1.91 -17.89
CA ASP A 20 -23.02 2.18 -19.21
C ASP A 20 -23.18 3.68 -19.57
N ALA A 21 -24.36 4.25 -19.35
CA ALA A 21 -24.62 5.69 -19.56
C ALA A 21 -23.74 6.58 -18.65
N ILE A 22 -23.52 6.16 -17.40
CA ILE A 22 -22.58 6.86 -16.50
C ILE A 22 -21.15 6.79 -17.02
N ARG A 23 -20.73 5.64 -17.56
CA ARG A 23 -19.39 5.50 -18.15
C ARG A 23 -19.23 6.33 -19.42
N GLU A 24 -20.27 6.40 -20.24
CA GLU A 24 -20.30 7.23 -21.45
C GLU A 24 -20.18 8.72 -21.09
N SER A 25 -20.94 9.21 -20.12
CA SER A 25 -20.86 10.62 -19.69
C SER A 25 -19.48 10.99 -19.11
N GLY A 26 -18.81 10.06 -18.43
CA GLY A 26 -17.41 10.24 -18.03
C GLY A 26 -16.45 10.34 -19.22
N ASN A 27 -16.68 9.56 -20.28
CA ASN A 27 -15.89 9.66 -21.51
C ASN A 27 -16.19 10.94 -22.30
N GLU A 28 -17.45 11.43 -22.29
CA GLU A 28 -17.81 12.73 -22.88
C GLU A 28 -17.00 13.85 -22.24
N LEU A 29 -16.91 13.89 -20.90
CA LEU A 29 -16.07 14.86 -20.20
C LEU A 29 -14.60 14.75 -20.62
N LEU A 30 -14.05 13.53 -20.70
CA LEU A 30 -12.66 13.32 -21.11
C LEU A 30 -12.38 13.65 -22.58
N ASN A 31 -13.41 13.68 -23.44
CA ASN A 31 -13.29 14.08 -24.83
C ASN A 31 -13.39 15.60 -25.04
N ASP A 32 -13.74 16.37 -24.00
CA ASP A 32 -13.77 17.84 -24.03
C ASP A 32 -12.54 18.42 -23.31
N PRO A 33 -11.54 18.95 -24.05
CA PRO A 33 -10.32 19.49 -23.46
C PRO A 33 -10.56 20.64 -22.47
N ALA A 34 -11.61 21.45 -22.69
CA ALA A 34 -11.94 22.56 -21.81
C ALA A 34 -12.55 22.05 -20.50
N ALA A 35 -13.43 21.05 -20.56
CA ALA A 35 -13.97 20.40 -19.37
C ALA A 35 -12.88 19.66 -18.57
N VAL A 36 -11.90 19.04 -19.24
CA VAL A 36 -10.74 18.44 -18.57
C VAL A 36 -9.90 19.50 -17.85
N ALA A 37 -9.64 20.64 -18.48
CA ALA A 37 -8.88 21.73 -17.86
C ALA A 37 -9.59 22.27 -16.60
N ASP A 38 -10.88 22.59 -16.68
CA ASP A 38 -11.69 23.05 -15.53
C ASP A 38 -11.73 22.02 -14.39
N MET A 39 -11.87 20.72 -14.72
CA MET A 39 -11.83 19.64 -13.73
C MET A 39 -10.49 19.59 -12.99
N ILE A 40 -9.38 19.75 -13.72
CA ILE A 40 -8.02 19.67 -13.18
C ILE A 40 -7.67 20.91 -12.36
N GLU A 41 -8.10 22.10 -12.79
CA GLU A 41 -7.97 23.33 -12.01
C GLU A 41 -8.64 23.19 -10.63
N LYS A 42 -9.86 22.63 -10.61
CA LYS A 42 -10.58 22.35 -9.37
C LYS A 42 -9.85 21.31 -8.52
N LEU A 43 -9.40 20.22 -9.13
CA LEU A 43 -8.68 19.14 -8.42
C LEU A 43 -7.37 19.62 -7.80
N ALA A 44 -6.66 20.54 -8.46
CA ALA A 44 -5.41 21.15 -7.99
C ALA A 44 -5.58 22.03 -6.73
N ARG A 45 -6.82 22.26 -6.28
CA ARG A 45 -7.14 23.01 -5.04
C ARG A 45 -7.74 22.12 -3.96
N ILE A 46 -8.08 20.87 -4.25
CA ILE A 46 -8.74 19.97 -3.30
C ILE A 46 -7.69 19.26 -2.44
N THR A 47 -7.86 19.30 -1.12
CA THR A 47 -6.93 18.68 -0.17
C THR A 47 -7.26 17.22 0.18
N SER A 48 -8.33 16.65 -0.37
CA SER A 48 -8.75 15.25 -0.13
C SER A 48 -7.71 14.25 -0.68
N PRO A 49 -7.05 13.44 0.18
CA PRO A 49 -6.10 12.44 -0.29
C PRO A 49 -6.75 11.32 -1.10
N LYS A 50 -8.05 11.05 -0.89
CA LYS A 50 -8.78 9.99 -1.62
C LYS A 50 -9.06 10.41 -3.05
N LEU A 51 -9.61 11.61 -3.24
CA LEU A 51 -9.96 12.11 -4.56
C LEU A 51 -8.72 12.26 -5.45
N LEU A 52 -7.62 12.75 -4.89
CA LEU A 52 -6.33 12.93 -5.56
C LEU A 52 -5.65 11.62 -6.01
N ARG A 53 -6.10 10.46 -5.49
CA ARG A 53 -5.55 9.14 -5.82
C ARG A 53 -6.44 8.32 -6.76
N TYR A 54 -7.60 8.83 -7.14
CA TYR A 54 -8.42 8.18 -8.15
C TYR A 54 -7.81 8.37 -9.53
N SER A 55 -7.92 7.32 -10.36
CA SER A 55 -7.59 7.43 -11.79
C SER A 55 -8.36 8.57 -12.44
N LEU A 56 -7.79 9.18 -13.49
CA LEU A 56 -8.40 10.31 -14.20
C LEU A 56 -9.83 9.96 -14.69
N ARG A 57 -10.06 8.71 -15.09
CA ARG A 57 -11.40 8.22 -15.45
C ARG A 57 -12.39 8.29 -14.28
N ASN A 58 -12.00 7.84 -13.09
CA ASN A 58 -12.90 7.91 -11.92
C ASN A 58 -13.14 9.35 -11.45
N VAL A 59 -12.14 10.22 -11.56
CA VAL A 59 -12.31 11.66 -11.30
C VAL A 59 -13.33 12.25 -12.28
N ALA A 60 -13.21 11.98 -13.58
CA ALA A 60 -14.17 12.42 -14.60
C ALA A 60 -15.60 11.93 -14.31
N LEU A 61 -15.76 10.66 -13.93
CA LEU A 61 -17.07 10.11 -13.54
C LEU A 61 -17.67 10.87 -12.35
N ILE A 62 -16.87 11.14 -11.32
CA ILE A 62 -17.31 11.88 -10.12
C ILE A 62 -17.75 13.30 -10.49
N TYR A 63 -16.89 14.04 -11.22
CA TYR A 63 -17.16 15.43 -11.58
C TYR A 63 -18.35 15.57 -12.51
N LYS A 64 -18.51 14.68 -13.50
CA LYS A 64 -19.66 14.70 -14.40
C LYS A 64 -20.97 14.47 -13.65
N GLN A 65 -21.02 13.44 -12.80
CA GLN A 65 -22.21 13.16 -11.97
C GLN A 65 -22.51 14.28 -10.98
N ALA A 66 -21.49 14.94 -10.43
CA ALA A 66 -21.67 16.06 -9.52
C ALA A 66 -22.19 17.30 -10.26
N ALA A 67 -21.65 17.61 -11.44
CA ALA A 67 -22.12 18.70 -12.28
C ALA A 67 -23.59 18.52 -12.70
N ASP A 68 -23.98 17.31 -13.12
CA ASP A 68 -25.37 16.99 -13.47
C ASP A 68 -26.34 17.14 -12.28
N ARG A 69 -25.82 17.15 -11.05
CA ARG A 69 -26.56 17.34 -9.79
C ARG A 69 -26.36 18.73 -9.17
N ALA A 70 -25.65 19.64 -9.85
CA ALA A 70 -25.25 20.94 -9.31
C ALA A 70 -24.56 20.86 -7.94
N MET A 71 -23.72 19.82 -7.74
CA MET A 71 -22.99 19.54 -6.50
C MET A 71 -21.51 19.89 -6.64
N THR A 72 -20.91 20.43 -5.58
CA THR A 72 -19.46 20.63 -5.49
C THR A 72 -18.81 19.42 -4.81
N VAL A 73 -17.75 18.88 -5.42
CA VAL A 73 -17.01 17.74 -4.86
C VAL A 73 -15.82 18.26 -4.04
N THR A 74 -15.69 17.78 -2.82
CA THR A 74 -14.64 18.21 -1.88
C THR A 74 -13.88 17.04 -1.27
N ASP A 75 -14.56 15.96 -0.91
CA ASP A 75 -13.95 14.73 -0.43
C ASP A 75 -14.90 13.56 -0.65
N VAL A 76 -14.40 12.42 -1.10
CA VAL A 76 -15.23 11.30 -1.56
C VAL A 76 -14.73 9.99 -0.97
N ASP A 77 -15.65 9.24 -0.35
CA ASP A 77 -15.38 7.88 0.11
C ASP A 77 -16.62 6.99 -0.04
N THR A 78 -16.43 5.68 0.16
CA THR A 78 -17.52 4.69 0.24
C THR A 78 -18.33 4.90 1.53
N PHE A 79 -19.56 4.39 1.59
CA PHE A 79 -20.37 4.43 2.82
C PHE A 79 -19.60 3.91 4.05
N LYS A 80 -18.91 2.77 3.90
CA LYS A 80 -18.07 2.19 4.94
C LYS A 80 -16.85 3.08 5.27
N GLY A 81 -16.25 3.70 4.26
CA GLY A 81 -15.16 4.66 4.43
C GLY A 81 -15.58 5.82 5.33
N TRP A 82 -16.77 6.39 5.08
CA TRP A 82 -17.34 7.43 5.92
C TRP A 82 -17.63 6.96 7.34
N LEU A 83 -18.18 5.75 7.51
CA LEU A 83 -18.45 5.18 8.83
C LEU A 83 -17.18 5.09 9.68
N MET A 84 -16.07 4.61 9.10
CA MET A 84 -14.77 4.54 9.80
C MET A 84 -14.17 5.92 10.14
N ARG A 85 -14.66 6.98 9.50
CA ARG A 85 -14.27 8.38 9.75
C ARG A 85 -15.25 9.09 10.68
N GLY A 86 -16.11 8.35 11.39
CA GLY A 86 -17.11 8.90 12.31
C GLY A 86 -18.25 9.64 11.62
N ARG A 87 -18.55 9.31 10.36
CA ARG A 87 -19.62 9.97 9.58
C ARG A 87 -20.60 8.95 8.98
N SER A 88 -21.86 9.34 8.85
CA SER A 88 -22.88 8.55 8.14
C SER A 88 -23.46 9.36 6.98
N VAL A 89 -23.82 8.67 5.89
CA VAL A 89 -24.48 9.31 4.74
C VAL A 89 -25.93 9.67 5.13
N HIS A 90 -26.40 10.86 4.77
CA HIS A 90 -27.79 11.25 5.02
C HIS A 90 -28.76 10.28 4.33
N LYS A 91 -29.88 10.00 4.99
CA LYS A 91 -30.89 9.09 4.46
C LYS A 91 -31.51 9.66 3.19
N GLY A 92 -31.49 8.89 2.10
CA GLY A 92 -32.09 9.26 0.82
C GLY A 92 -31.13 9.92 -0.17
N GLU A 93 -29.87 10.15 0.23
CA GLU A 93 -28.83 10.66 -0.65
C GLU A 93 -28.55 9.70 -1.81
N LYS A 94 -28.34 10.28 -3.00
CA LYS A 94 -27.97 9.50 -4.18
C LYS A 94 -26.45 9.36 -4.24
N SER A 95 -25.96 8.13 -4.33
CA SER A 95 -24.53 7.87 -4.49
C SER A 95 -23.99 8.38 -5.82
N LEU A 96 -22.71 8.73 -5.84
CA LEU A 96 -21.88 8.82 -7.04
C LEU A 96 -21.35 7.41 -7.38
N ARG A 97 -21.06 7.16 -8.65
CA ARG A 97 -20.62 5.85 -9.14
C ARG A 97 -19.21 5.91 -9.73
N ILE A 98 -18.33 5.00 -9.32
CA ILE A 98 -16.96 4.88 -9.86
C ILE A 98 -16.66 3.44 -10.29
N VAL A 99 -15.67 3.24 -11.16
CA VAL A 99 -15.21 1.90 -11.55
C VAL A 99 -14.16 1.39 -10.56
N ALA A 100 -14.37 0.19 -10.02
CA ALA A 100 -13.44 -0.50 -9.13
C ALA A 100 -13.26 -1.98 -9.51
N PRO A 101 -12.08 -2.59 -9.28
CA PRO A 101 -11.87 -4.01 -9.55
C PRO A 101 -12.76 -4.91 -8.64
N LYS A 102 -13.42 -5.90 -9.24
CA LYS A 102 -14.21 -6.93 -8.55
C LYS A 102 -13.24 -7.86 -7.79
N GLY A 103 -13.43 -7.96 -6.48
CA GLY A 103 -12.54 -8.68 -5.57
C GLY A 103 -11.71 -7.77 -4.66
N SER A 104 -11.78 -6.45 -4.80
CA SER A 104 -11.24 -5.51 -3.81
C SER A 104 -12.14 -5.32 -2.58
N ASP A 105 -13.41 -5.75 -2.65
CA ASP A 105 -14.39 -5.70 -1.55
C ASP A 105 -15.06 -7.07 -1.35
N GLU A 106 -14.46 -7.92 -0.52
CA GLU A 106 -14.96 -9.24 -0.17
C GLU A 106 -16.08 -9.22 0.88
N GLY A 107 -16.94 -8.18 0.91
CA GLY A 107 -18.05 -8.24 1.87
C GLY A 107 -19.32 -7.46 1.59
N GLU A 108 -19.67 -7.22 0.33
CA GLU A 108 -21.08 -6.98 0.00
C GLU A 108 -21.95 -8.25 0.02
N ALA A 109 -21.40 -9.40 0.44
CA ALA A 109 -22.23 -10.57 0.75
C ALA A 109 -22.97 -10.43 2.10
N ALA A 110 -22.44 -9.67 3.06
CA ALA A 110 -23.05 -9.44 4.36
C ALA A 110 -23.50 -7.98 4.50
N GLU A 111 -24.82 -7.80 4.44
CA GLU A 111 -25.60 -6.58 4.74
C GLU A 111 -25.57 -5.39 3.76
N GLY A 112 -26.75 -5.07 3.22
CA GLY A 112 -27.18 -3.68 3.07
C GLY A 112 -27.43 -3.13 1.68
N GLU A 113 -26.56 -3.35 0.70
CA GLU A 113 -26.73 -2.78 -0.65
C GLU A 113 -26.71 -3.87 -1.75
N ALA A 114 -27.90 -4.12 -2.29
CA ALA A 114 -28.20 -4.62 -3.63
C ALA A 114 -27.07 -5.23 -4.48
N THR A 115 -26.47 -6.36 -4.07
CA THR A 115 -25.45 -7.04 -4.89
C THR A 115 -25.84 -8.48 -5.26
N GLU A 116 -26.06 -8.60 -6.57
CA GLU A 116 -25.99 -9.73 -7.50
C GLU A 116 -25.51 -11.10 -6.97
N GLN A 117 -26.30 -12.14 -7.29
CA GLN A 117 -25.78 -13.50 -7.51
C GLN A 117 -25.38 -13.67 -8.99
N PRO A 118 -24.48 -14.61 -9.32
CA PRO A 118 -23.87 -14.70 -10.64
C PRO A 118 -24.87 -15.12 -11.72
N ALA A 119 -24.77 -14.51 -12.90
CA ALA A 119 -25.16 -15.15 -14.14
C ALA A 119 -24.20 -16.33 -14.39
N GLU A 120 -24.76 -17.52 -14.63
CA GLU A 120 -24.01 -18.67 -15.13
C GLU A 120 -23.33 -18.29 -16.46
N PRO A 121 -22.08 -18.70 -16.69
CA PRO A 121 -21.47 -18.54 -18.01
C PRO A 121 -22.23 -19.41 -19.03
N PRO A 122 -22.37 -18.99 -20.30
CA PRO A 122 -22.84 -19.88 -21.34
C PRO A 122 -21.92 -21.10 -21.40
N ALA A 123 -22.54 -22.28 -21.33
CA ALA A 123 -21.87 -23.57 -21.44
C ALA A 123 -21.44 -23.77 -22.89
N ASP A 124 -20.25 -23.25 -23.27
CA ASP A 124 -19.51 -23.65 -24.47
C ASP A 124 -18.09 -23.05 -24.45
N SER A 125 -17.24 -23.54 -23.54
CA SER A 125 -15.78 -23.42 -23.68
C SER A 125 -15.11 -24.52 -22.86
N ALA A 126 -15.10 -25.71 -23.46
CA ALA A 126 -14.30 -26.84 -23.00
C ALA A 126 -12.83 -26.58 -23.35
N ASP A 127 -12.14 -25.76 -22.53
CA ASP A 127 -10.68 -25.69 -22.43
C ASP A 127 -10.32 -24.86 -21.18
N ALA A 128 -10.58 -25.43 -20.00
CA ALA A 128 -10.22 -24.83 -18.72
C ALA A 128 -8.84 -25.33 -18.26
N GLU A 129 -7.78 -24.91 -18.95
CA GLU A 129 -6.41 -25.00 -18.46
C GLU A 129 -6.04 -23.78 -17.58
N VAL A 130 -5.52 -24.05 -16.39
CA VAL A 130 -4.66 -23.21 -15.53
C VAL A 130 -5.03 -21.72 -15.40
N GLY A 131 -5.92 -21.42 -14.44
CA GLY A 131 -5.68 -20.41 -13.40
C GLY A 131 -5.49 -18.93 -13.78
N ASN A 132 -6.04 -18.44 -14.89
CA ASN A 132 -5.95 -17.02 -15.23
C ASN A 132 -7.12 -16.23 -14.61
N PHE A 133 -6.95 -15.76 -13.37
CA PHE A 133 -7.93 -14.88 -12.71
C PHE A 133 -8.02 -13.54 -13.46
N ARG A 134 -8.94 -13.43 -14.42
CA ARG A 134 -9.26 -12.14 -15.05
C ARG A 134 -9.84 -11.20 -13.99
N VAL A 135 -9.12 -10.13 -13.66
CA VAL A 135 -9.64 -9.03 -12.85
C VAL A 135 -10.86 -8.47 -13.57
N ARG A 136 -12.04 -8.66 -13.00
CA ARG A 136 -13.27 -8.03 -13.48
C ARG A 136 -13.37 -6.64 -12.85
N PHE A 137 -14.07 -5.70 -13.46
CA PHE A 137 -14.35 -4.39 -12.86
C PHE A 137 -15.85 -4.24 -12.70
N ARG A 138 -16.29 -3.46 -11.71
CA ARG A 138 -17.69 -3.12 -11.45
C ARG A 138 -17.82 -1.67 -11.02
N MET A 139 -19.02 -1.11 -11.17
CA MET A 139 -19.32 0.21 -10.61
C MET A 139 -19.65 0.07 -9.13
N ILE A 140 -19.04 0.89 -8.27
CA ILE A 140 -19.31 0.96 -6.82
C ILE A 140 -19.84 2.35 -6.44
N ALA A 141 -20.55 2.41 -5.32
CA ALA A 141 -21.10 3.64 -4.77
C ALA A 141 -20.07 4.37 -3.90
N VAL A 142 -19.96 5.68 -4.10
CA VAL A 142 -19.21 6.61 -3.24
C VAL A 142 -20.06 7.86 -2.98
N PHE A 143 -19.73 8.60 -1.94
CA PHE A 143 -20.49 9.77 -1.50
C PHE A 143 -19.53 10.91 -1.20
N ASP A 144 -19.93 12.13 -1.51
CA ASP A 144 -19.19 13.32 -1.10
C ASP A 144 -19.42 13.61 0.40
N ILE A 145 -18.46 14.26 1.07
CA ILE A 145 -18.59 14.65 2.48
C ILE A 145 -19.81 15.53 2.73
N ALA A 146 -20.23 16.38 1.78
CA ALA A 146 -21.43 17.19 1.90
C ALA A 146 -22.72 16.34 2.02
N GLN A 147 -22.68 15.09 1.57
CA GLN A 147 -23.77 14.12 1.70
C GLN A 147 -23.74 13.36 3.02
N THR A 148 -22.87 13.75 3.97
CA THR A 148 -22.66 13.03 5.23
C THR A 148 -22.82 13.93 6.46
N GLN A 149 -23.24 13.33 7.57
CA GLN A 149 -23.31 13.94 8.89
C GLN A 149 -22.35 13.23 9.86
N ALA A 150 -21.90 13.94 10.89
CA ALA A 150 -21.15 13.33 11.98
C ALA A 150 -22.05 12.35 12.78
N ILE A 151 -21.43 11.33 13.36
CA ILE A 151 -22.07 10.40 14.28
C ILE A 151 -21.76 10.88 15.70
N GLU A 152 -22.77 11.28 16.47
CA GLU A 152 -22.60 11.88 17.80
C GLU A 152 -21.96 10.90 18.80
N ASP A 153 -22.36 9.63 18.76
CA ASP A 153 -21.87 8.57 19.65
C ASP A 153 -20.96 7.57 18.92
N PHE A 154 -19.98 8.07 18.17
CA PHE A 154 -19.02 7.20 17.49
C PHE A 154 -18.06 6.57 18.52
N GLU A 155 -18.17 5.25 18.74
CA GLU A 155 -17.46 4.53 19.81
C GLU A 155 -15.93 4.46 19.60
N ASP A 156 -15.47 4.52 18.35
CA ASP A 156 -14.05 4.45 17.97
C ASP A 156 -13.44 5.85 17.78
N GLU A 157 -12.11 5.97 17.84
CA GLU A 157 -11.44 7.20 17.42
C GLU A 157 -11.61 7.39 15.89
N PRO A 158 -12.23 8.49 15.43
CA PRO A 158 -12.43 8.72 14.00
C PRO A 158 -11.11 8.67 13.24
N LEU A 159 -11.07 7.93 12.14
CA LEU A 159 -9.88 7.91 11.30
C LEU A 159 -9.63 9.30 10.69
N GLU A 160 -8.67 10.04 11.26
CA GLU A 160 -8.23 11.30 10.71
C GLU A 160 -7.40 11.08 9.45
N VAL A 161 -7.79 11.76 8.38
CA VAL A 161 -7.11 11.71 7.09
C VAL A 161 -6.44 13.06 6.89
N ALA A 162 -5.13 13.11 7.06
CA ALA A 162 -4.36 14.34 6.92
C ALA A 162 -4.56 14.97 5.53
N PRO A 163 -4.88 16.26 5.43
CA PRO A 163 -5.06 16.94 4.16
C PRO A 163 -3.75 16.98 3.36
N VAL A 164 -3.85 16.92 2.03
CA VAL A 164 -2.69 17.07 1.15
C VAL A 164 -2.28 18.54 1.09
N ALA A 165 -1.05 18.84 1.54
CA ALA A 165 -0.52 20.20 1.60
C ALA A 165 -0.29 20.84 0.22
N GLU A 166 0.13 20.06 -0.77
CA GLU A 166 0.38 20.52 -2.15
C GLU A 166 -0.47 19.72 -3.17
N PRO A 167 -1.77 20.02 -3.31
CA PRO A 167 -2.65 19.24 -4.17
C PRO A 167 -2.22 19.22 -5.64
N ALA A 168 -1.81 20.36 -6.20
CA ALA A 168 -1.35 20.44 -7.59
C ALA A 168 -0.17 19.49 -7.87
N ALA A 169 0.81 19.44 -6.96
CA ALA A 169 1.94 18.53 -7.06
C ALA A 169 1.51 17.05 -6.96
N ALA A 170 0.54 16.75 -6.08
CA ALA A 170 -0.03 15.40 -5.96
C ALA A 170 -0.80 14.96 -7.22
N VAL A 171 -1.63 15.83 -7.80
CA VAL A 171 -2.31 15.55 -9.08
C VAL A 171 -1.27 15.29 -10.17
N ARG A 172 -0.25 16.14 -10.27
CA ARG A 172 0.83 15.98 -11.26
C ARG A 172 1.50 14.63 -11.13
N ALA A 173 1.93 14.27 -9.92
CA ALA A 173 2.58 12.99 -9.66
C ALA A 173 1.69 11.80 -10.05
N HIS A 174 0.39 11.87 -9.75
CA HIS A 174 -0.54 10.79 -10.07
C HIS A 174 -0.85 10.69 -11.57
N LEU A 175 -0.91 11.81 -12.31
CA LEU A 175 -1.03 11.79 -13.77
C LEU A 175 0.21 11.15 -14.43
N LEU A 176 1.41 11.49 -13.95
CA LEU A 176 2.66 10.88 -14.41
C LEU A 176 2.69 9.37 -14.14
N GLU A 177 2.23 8.92 -12.97
CA GLU A 177 2.11 7.50 -12.64
C GLU A 177 1.16 6.78 -13.61
N GLN A 178 0.02 7.38 -13.93
CA GLN A 178 -0.95 6.79 -14.87
C GLN A 178 -0.41 6.71 -16.30
N LEU A 179 0.27 7.77 -16.78
CA LEU A 179 0.95 7.75 -18.08
C LEU A 179 2.05 6.69 -18.15
N ALA A 180 2.87 6.60 -17.11
CA ALA A 180 3.92 5.57 -16.99
C ALA A 180 3.32 4.16 -16.95
N ALA A 181 2.19 3.97 -16.28
CA ALA A 181 1.47 2.69 -16.25
C ALA A 181 0.99 2.27 -17.66
N LEU A 182 0.60 3.23 -18.51
CA LEU A 182 0.29 2.98 -19.92
C LEU A 182 1.55 2.79 -20.79
N GLY A 183 2.74 2.99 -20.21
CA GLY A 183 4.03 2.83 -20.87
C GLY A 183 4.50 4.07 -21.62
N TYR A 184 3.99 5.26 -21.26
CA TYR A 184 4.43 6.54 -21.82
C TYR A 184 5.42 7.24 -20.89
N THR A 185 6.42 7.91 -21.48
CA THR A 185 7.32 8.84 -20.80
C THR A 185 6.87 10.27 -21.05
N VAL A 186 7.12 11.17 -20.09
CA VAL A 186 6.79 12.60 -20.22
C VAL A 186 8.08 13.41 -20.35
N THR A 187 8.12 14.30 -21.34
CA THR A 187 9.22 15.23 -21.61
C THR A 187 8.71 16.67 -21.71
N GLU A 188 9.59 17.65 -21.46
CA GLU A 188 9.28 19.07 -21.70
C GLU A 188 9.71 19.48 -23.11
N GLY A 189 8.94 20.36 -23.76
CA GLY A 189 9.24 20.89 -25.08
C GLY A 189 8.49 22.18 -25.40
N ASP A 190 8.67 22.70 -26.61
CA ASP A 190 8.13 24.00 -27.03
C ASP A 190 6.61 24.01 -27.23
N ALA A 191 6.02 22.83 -27.51
CA ALA A 191 4.58 22.67 -27.71
C ALA A 191 4.11 21.28 -27.22
N PRO A 192 2.87 21.16 -26.72
CA PRO A 192 2.32 19.88 -26.30
C PRO A 192 2.15 18.93 -27.49
N ALA A 193 2.60 17.69 -27.31
CA ALA A 193 2.50 16.66 -28.33
C ALA A 193 2.36 15.26 -27.72
N LEU A 194 1.69 14.35 -28.43
CA LEU A 194 1.56 12.95 -28.06
C LEU A 194 2.08 12.08 -29.20
N ASP A 195 3.15 11.33 -28.96
CA ASP A 195 3.79 10.43 -29.92
C ASP A 195 3.63 8.96 -29.48
N ASP A 196 2.83 8.21 -30.22
CA ASP A 196 2.54 6.80 -29.94
C ASP A 196 3.70 5.87 -30.32
N ASP A 197 4.51 6.24 -31.32
CA ASP A 197 5.61 5.42 -31.83
C ASP A 197 6.76 5.37 -30.83
N THR A 198 7.11 6.53 -30.27
CA THR A 198 8.12 6.62 -29.20
C THR A 198 7.54 6.49 -27.80
N ARG A 199 6.20 6.48 -27.68
CA ARG A 199 5.45 6.51 -26.41
C ARG A 199 5.86 7.69 -25.52
N THR A 200 5.88 8.88 -26.11
CA THR A 200 6.28 10.11 -25.43
C THR A 200 5.14 11.11 -25.40
N VAL A 201 4.91 11.71 -24.23
CA VAL A 201 4.06 12.90 -24.06
C VAL A 201 4.98 14.09 -23.87
N THR A 202 4.95 15.05 -24.79
CA THR A 202 5.61 16.34 -24.64
C THR A 202 4.63 17.31 -24.03
N VAL A 203 5.07 18.04 -23.01
CA VAL A 203 4.33 19.13 -22.37
C VAL A 203 5.15 20.41 -22.39
N SER A 204 4.48 21.56 -22.36
CA SER A 204 5.12 22.87 -22.28
C SER A 204 5.98 22.99 -21.01
N SER A 205 7.02 23.83 -21.06
CA SER A 205 7.82 24.13 -19.86
C SER A 205 6.97 24.82 -18.78
N GLY A 206 7.22 24.52 -17.50
CA GLY A 206 6.51 25.18 -16.38
C GLY A 206 5.39 24.36 -15.73
N GLN A 207 5.40 23.03 -15.90
CA GLN A 207 4.47 22.08 -15.27
C GLN A 207 2.98 22.26 -15.63
N PRO A 208 2.60 22.17 -16.92
CA PRO A 208 1.22 22.34 -17.34
C PRO A 208 0.38 21.10 -16.99
N LEU A 209 -0.25 21.15 -15.81
CA LEU A 209 -1.08 20.07 -15.28
C LEU A 209 -2.22 19.68 -16.23
N GLU A 210 -2.78 20.68 -16.91
CA GLU A 210 -3.86 20.53 -17.87
C GLU A 210 -3.43 19.72 -19.10
N GLU A 211 -2.25 19.99 -19.66
CA GLU A 211 -1.72 19.27 -20.83
C GLU A 211 -1.46 17.79 -20.51
N LEU A 212 -0.94 17.49 -19.30
CA LEU A 212 -0.78 16.11 -18.83
C LEU A 212 -2.12 15.38 -18.77
N ALA A 213 -3.14 16.04 -18.22
CA ALA A 213 -4.46 15.45 -18.09
C ALA A 213 -5.14 15.27 -19.45
N GLN A 214 -5.02 16.25 -20.36
CA GLN A 214 -5.53 16.17 -21.72
C GLN A 214 -4.86 15.04 -22.50
N ALA A 215 -3.54 14.89 -22.42
CA ALA A 215 -2.83 13.79 -23.06
C ALA A 215 -3.30 12.42 -22.53
N LEU A 216 -3.43 12.27 -21.20
CA LEU A 216 -3.96 11.05 -20.60
C LEU A 216 -5.42 10.80 -20.99
N ALA A 217 -6.25 11.85 -21.07
CA ALA A 217 -7.64 11.75 -21.49
C ALA A 217 -7.75 11.19 -22.92
N VAL A 218 -6.96 11.73 -23.86
CA VAL A 218 -6.86 11.21 -25.24
C VAL A 218 -6.52 9.72 -25.26
N LEU A 219 -5.55 9.27 -24.45
CA LEU A 219 -5.18 7.86 -24.37
C LEU A 219 -6.30 6.98 -23.81
N LEU A 220 -7.05 7.47 -22.83
CA LEU A 220 -8.11 6.73 -22.14
C LEU A 220 -9.41 6.63 -22.94
N THR A 221 -9.70 7.59 -23.83
CA THR A 221 -10.93 7.63 -24.63
C THR A 221 -10.81 6.98 -26.00
N ARG A 222 -9.59 6.60 -26.43
CA ARG A 222 -9.37 5.82 -27.66
C ARG A 222 -10.27 4.58 -27.75
N PRO A 223 -10.58 4.10 -28.96
CA PRO A 223 -11.23 2.80 -29.16
C PRO A 223 -10.46 1.66 -28.45
N PRO A 224 -11.13 0.65 -27.87
CA PRO A 224 -10.48 -0.40 -27.07
C PRO A 224 -9.29 -1.10 -27.74
N GLU A 225 -9.33 -1.23 -29.06
CA GLU A 225 -8.29 -1.83 -29.91
C GLU A 225 -7.05 -0.92 -30.10
N GLN A 226 -7.22 0.40 -29.96
CA GLN A 226 -6.15 1.40 -30.07
C GLN A 226 -5.62 1.86 -28.70
N ARG A 227 -6.30 1.50 -27.60
CA ARG A 227 -5.84 1.88 -26.26
C ARG A 227 -4.50 1.22 -25.96
N PRO A 228 -3.53 1.97 -25.41
CA PRO A 228 -2.28 1.39 -24.97
C PRO A 228 -2.58 0.35 -23.90
N ARG A 229 -2.23 -0.91 -24.20
CA ARG A 229 -2.33 -1.97 -23.21
C ARG A 229 -1.24 -1.73 -22.19
N GLN A 230 -1.64 -1.69 -20.91
CA GLN A 230 -0.70 -1.76 -19.81
C GLN A 230 0.28 -2.90 -20.13
N PRO A 231 1.60 -2.64 -20.23
CA PRO A 231 2.55 -3.69 -20.52
C PRO A 231 2.31 -4.75 -19.46
N ARG A 232 1.78 -5.91 -19.86
CA ARG A 232 1.63 -7.02 -18.94
C ARG A 232 3.01 -7.20 -18.35
N PRO A 233 3.19 -7.14 -17.02
CA PRO A 233 4.49 -7.41 -16.43
C PRO A 233 4.90 -8.74 -17.04
N LYS A 234 5.95 -8.74 -17.88
CA LYS A 234 6.31 -9.89 -18.72
C LYS A 234 6.22 -11.08 -17.81
N THR A 235 5.24 -11.97 -18.05
CA THR A 235 5.02 -13.15 -17.22
C THR A 235 6.38 -13.79 -17.15
N ARG A 236 7.06 -13.64 -16.00
CA ARG A 236 8.50 -13.83 -15.96
C ARG A 236 8.67 -15.27 -16.41
N THR A 237 9.29 -15.47 -17.58
CA THR A 237 9.59 -16.81 -18.10
C THR A 237 10.04 -17.58 -16.89
N PRO A 238 9.35 -18.68 -16.50
CA PRO A 238 9.69 -19.43 -15.30
C PRO A 238 11.19 -19.60 -15.39
N HIS A 239 11.91 -18.99 -14.44
CA HIS A 239 13.35 -18.87 -14.52
C HIS A 239 13.83 -20.28 -14.82
N ALA A 240 14.33 -20.50 -16.05
CA ALA A 240 14.92 -21.76 -16.39
C ALA A 240 15.90 -22.01 -15.26
N ALA A 241 15.65 -23.09 -14.51
CA ALA A 241 16.45 -23.42 -13.34
C ALA A 241 17.90 -23.28 -13.79
N ALA A 242 18.62 -22.33 -13.19
CA ALA A 242 20.01 -22.13 -13.52
C ALA A 242 20.69 -23.51 -13.44
N PRO A 243 21.48 -23.89 -14.45
CA PRO A 243 22.12 -25.20 -14.48
C PRO A 243 22.83 -25.41 -13.14
N ALA A 244 22.52 -26.55 -12.54
CA ALA A 244 23.00 -26.96 -11.23
C ALA A 244 24.49 -27.29 -11.31
N ASP A 245 25.34 -26.27 -11.20
CA ASP A 245 26.60 -26.48 -10.50
C ASP A 245 26.19 -26.74 -9.05
N ALA A 246 26.18 -28.03 -8.70
CA ALA A 246 25.61 -28.53 -7.47
C ALA A 246 26.46 -28.09 -6.28
N THR A 247 26.21 -26.87 -5.78
CA THR A 247 26.65 -26.46 -4.45
C THR A 247 26.25 -27.56 -3.47
N PRO A 248 27.17 -28.06 -2.63
CA PRO A 248 26.90 -29.18 -1.74
C PRO A 248 25.68 -28.87 -0.87
N ALA A 249 24.70 -29.77 -0.92
CA ALA A 249 23.49 -29.62 -0.12
C ALA A 249 23.80 -29.93 1.35
N VAL A 250 23.44 -29.00 2.23
CA VAL A 250 23.58 -29.14 3.68
C VAL A 250 22.41 -29.98 4.20
N ALA A 251 22.69 -31.00 5.02
CA ALA A 251 21.65 -31.77 5.69
C ALA A 251 21.03 -30.96 6.85
N LEU A 252 19.70 -30.95 6.94
CA LEU A 252 18.95 -30.29 8.00
C LEU A 252 18.21 -31.36 8.83
N ASP A 253 18.48 -31.41 10.13
CA ASP A 253 17.72 -32.22 11.08
C ASP A 253 16.44 -31.50 11.49
N LEU A 254 15.28 -32.04 11.12
CA LEU A 254 13.97 -31.47 11.43
C LEU A 254 13.28 -32.22 12.59
N GLY A 255 14.02 -33.04 13.34
CA GLY A 255 13.52 -33.81 14.49
C GLY A 255 12.44 -34.79 14.07
N GLU A 256 11.26 -34.70 14.69
CA GLU A 256 10.11 -35.58 14.38
C GLU A 256 9.59 -35.43 12.93
N PHE A 257 9.98 -34.38 12.21
CA PHE A 257 9.59 -34.15 10.81
C PHE A 257 10.56 -34.76 9.79
N GLY A 258 11.59 -35.48 10.26
CA GLY A 258 12.56 -36.20 9.43
C GLY A 258 13.77 -35.33 9.06
N THR A 259 14.40 -35.65 7.94
CA THR A 259 15.55 -34.91 7.41
C THR A 259 15.18 -34.10 6.19
N GLY A 260 15.85 -32.96 6.02
CA GLY A 260 15.78 -32.12 4.84
C GLY A 260 17.16 -31.81 4.29
N HIS A 261 17.19 -31.14 3.14
CA HIS A 261 18.41 -30.61 2.56
C HIS A 261 18.23 -29.14 2.18
N ALA A 262 19.28 -28.35 2.31
CA ALA A 262 19.31 -26.97 1.86
C ALA A 262 20.48 -26.71 0.93
N VAL A 263 20.22 -26.02 -0.17
CA VAL A 263 21.26 -25.36 -0.95
C VAL A 263 21.46 -23.97 -0.36
N VAL A 264 22.68 -23.65 0.04
CA VAL A 264 23.05 -22.40 0.69
C VAL A 264 23.71 -21.47 -0.32
N GLU A 265 23.23 -20.24 -0.40
CA GLU A 265 23.79 -19.17 -1.22
C GLU A 265 24.06 -17.96 -0.32
N ILE A 266 25.31 -17.49 -0.29
CA ILE A 266 25.74 -16.38 0.55
C ILE A 266 25.92 -15.14 -0.33
N ASP A 267 25.24 -14.06 0.04
CA ASP A 267 25.38 -12.74 -0.57
C ASP A 267 26.18 -11.85 0.39
N HIS A 268 27.48 -11.76 0.14
CA HIS A 268 28.40 -10.97 0.94
C HIS A 268 28.14 -9.47 0.82
N ASP A 269 27.62 -9.00 -0.31
CA ASP A 269 27.42 -7.56 -0.52
C ASP A 269 26.32 -7.02 0.38
N ASN A 270 25.25 -7.79 0.55
CA ASN A 270 24.09 -7.46 1.38
C ASN A 270 24.09 -8.16 2.75
N ALA A 271 25.09 -9.00 3.04
CA ALA A 271 25.16 -9.82 4.26
C ALA A 271 23.92 -10.70 4.49
N HIS A 272 23.41 -11.31 3.42
CA HIS A 272 22.27 -12.23 3.46
C HIS A 272 22.71 -13.67 3.20
N VAL A 273 22.02 -14.63 3.82
CA VAL A 273 22.18 -16.05 3.50
C VAL A 273 20.85 -16.67 3.10
N TYR A 274 20.81 -17.21 1.89
CA TYR A 274 19.63 -17.85 1.31
C TYR A 274 19.72 -19.36 1.47
N TYR A 275 18.69 -19.94 2.08
CA TYR A 275 18.52 -21.37 2.26
C TYR A 275 17.38 -21.86 1.37
N ARG A 276 17.70 -22.54 0.27
CA ARG A 276 16.69 -23.21 -0.55
C ARG A 276 16.45 -24.62 -0.03
N VAL A 277 15.40 -24.76 0.78
CA VAL A 277 15.08 -25.98 1.53
C VAL A 277 14.18 -26.91 0.73
N THR A 278 14.51 -28.19 0.75
CA THR A 278 13.68 -29.30 0.28
C THR A 278 13.60 -30.38 1.37
N ALA A 279 12.40 -30.66 1.86
CA ALA A 279 12.14 -31.73 2.82
C ALA A 279 10.69 -32.25 2.67
N PRO A 280 10.29 -33.33 3.37
CA PRO A 280 8.90 -33.78 3.37
C PRO A 280 7.92 -32.65 3.73
N SER A 281 7.06 -32.28 2.78
CA SER A 281 6.09 -31.17 2.90
C SER A 281 6.70 -29.77 3.15
N VAL A 282 7.99 -29.57 2.89
CA VAL A 282 8.67 -28.26 2.99
C VAL A 282 9.39 -27.99 1.68
N ARG A 283 9.10 -26.86 1.02
CA ARG A 283 9.78 -26.46 -0.21
C ARG A 283 9.87 -24.94 -0.30
N GLY A 284 11.02 -24.38 -0.63
CA GLY A 284 11.18 -22.97 -0.99
C GLY A 284 12.36 -22.31 -0.30
N THR A 285 12.39 -20.99 -0.29
CA THR A 285 13.59 -20.24 0.15
C THR A 285 13.34 -19.52 1.47
N PHE A 286 14.31 -19.59 2.37
CA PHE A 286 14.37 -18.79 3.60
C PHE A 286 15.59 -17.87 3.48
N THR A 287 15.46 -16.59 3.85
CA THR A 287 16.61 -15.68 3.97
C THR A 287 16.90 -15.46 5.44
N VAL A 288 18.16 -15.61 5.84
CA VAL A 288 18.63 -15.22 7.17
C VAL A 288 19.43 -13.93 7.04
N GLU A 289 19.12 -12.96 7.90
CA GLU A 289 19.84 -11.69 8.03
C GLU A 289 20.00 -11.32 9.50
N PHE A 290 20.96 -10.47 9.81
CA PHE A 290 21.13 -9.95 11.17
C PHE A 290 20.09 -8.87 11.47
N ASN A 291 19.50 -8.92 12.67
CA ASN A 291 18.55 -7.91 13.11
C ASN A 291 19.25 -6.88 14.00
N GLU A 292 19.23 -5.61 13.61
CA GLU A 292 19.89 -4.48 14.30
C GLU A 292 21.40 -4.74 14.56
N PRO A 293 22.18 -5.15 13.53
CA PRO A 293 23.58 -5.53 13.70
C PRO A 293 24.46 -4.40 14.23
N ALA A 294 24.15 -3.13 13.90
CA ALA A 294 24.93 -2.00 14.40
C ALA A 294 24.59 -1.60 15.85
N GLN A 295 23.44 -2.03 16.40
CA GLN A 295 23.06 -1.75 17.80
C GLN A 295 23.53 -2.83 18.77
N SER A 296 23.74 -4.05 18.28
CA SER A 296 24.01 -5.22 19.13
C SER A 296 25.42 -5.26 19.72
N GLY A 297 26.31 -4.37 19.27
CA GLY A 297 27.69 -4.26 19.75
C GLY A 297 28.61 -5.22 19.01
N GLN A 298 29.42 -5.99 19.74
CA GLN A 298 30.42 -6.90 19.16
C GLN A 298 29.86 -8.28 18.77
N GLU A 299 28.68 -8.67 19.27
CA GLU A 299 28.13 -10.00 19.05
C GLU A 299 26.68 -9.94 18.54
N PRO A 300 26.33 -10.75 17.51
CA PRO A 300 24.97 -10.82 17.01
C PRO A 300 24.07 -11.48 18.05
N LYS A 301 23.10 -10.72 18.54
CA LYS A 301 22.10 -11.25 19.49
C LYS A 301 20.89 -11.83 18.78
N ARG A 302 20.47 -11.19 17.68
CA ARG A 302 19.19 -11.46 17.00
C ARG A 302 19.39 -11.58 15.50
N VAL A 303 18.66 -12.50 14.91
CA VAL A 303 18.59 -12.71 13.46
C VAL A 303 17.14 -12.71 13.01
N SER A 304 16.89 -12.19 11.82
CA SER A 304 15.58 -12.26 11.17
C SER A 304 15.61 -13.34 10.10
N VAL A 305 14.61 -14.22 10.13
CA VAL A 305 14.40 -15.25 9.12
C VAL A 305 13.18 -14.86 8.28
N LYS A 306 13.43 -14.44 7.04
CA LYS A 306 12.40 -14.04 6.08
C LYS A 306 11.95 -15.23 5.24
N TYR A 307 10.65 -15.29 4.98
CA TYR A 307 10.06 -16.35 4.15
C TYR A 307 10.05 -15.93 2.66
N GLY A 308 11.11 -16.32 1.94
CA GLY A 308 11.41 -15.94 0.54
C GLY A 308 12.82 -15.32 0.42
N ARG A 309 13.23 -14.91 -0.79
CA ARG A 309 14.48 -14.13 -1.02
C ARG A 309 14.30 -12.66 -0.62
N ALA A 310 15.26 -12.07 0.09
CA ALA A 310 15.24 -10.64 0.45
C ALA A 310 15.96 -9.70 -0.55
N ASP A 311 16.08 -10.09 -1.82
CA ASP A 311 16.89 -9.44 -2.86
C ASP A 311 16.30 -8.15 -3.46
N LYS A 312 15.04 -7.82 -3.18
CA LYS A 312 14.36 -6.67 -3.80
C LYS A 312 14.36 -5.45 -2.88
N ARG A 313 14.76 -4.29 -3.42
CA ARG A 313 14.57 -2.96 -2.82
C ARG A 313 13.08 -2.75 -2.55
N GLY A 314 12.71 -2.76 -1.28
CA GLY A 314 11.33 -2.86 -0.78
C GLY A 314 11.35 -3.67 0.50
N SER A 315 10.38 -3.49 1.39
CA SER A 315 10.36 -4.21 2.67
C SER A 315 10.44 -5.73 2.46
N ALA A 316 10.89 -6.45 3.49
CA ALA A 316 10.88 -7.92 3.56
C ALA A 316 9.56 -8.56 3.09
N HIS A 317 8.47 -7.81 3.19
CA HIS A 317 7.11 -8.20 2.83
C HIS A 317 6.85 -8.13 1.31
N GLY A 318 7.75 -7.55 0.52
CA GLY A 318 7.45 -7.04 -0.83
C GLY A 318 6.45 -5.88 -0.74
N GLU A 319 5.89 -5.45 -1.88
CA GLU A 319 4.54 -4.87 -1.80
C GLU A 319 3.64 -5.89 -1.11
N PHE A 320 3.13 -5.54 0.07
CA PHE A 320 2.25 -6.38 0.87
C PHE A 320 1.19 -7.01 -0.04
N GLY A 321 1.22 -8.34 -0.15
CA GLY A 321 0.25 -9.09 -0.93
C GLY A 321 0.69 -9.62 -2.30
N LYS A 322 1.85 -9.24 -2.86
CA LYS A 322 2.31 -9.91 -4.09
C LYS A 322 2.67 -11.38 -3.79
N ASP A 323 2.00 -12.33 -4.47
CA ASP A 323 2.36 -13.74 -4.38
C ASP A 323 3.74 -13.95 -4.99
N ARG A 324 4.69 -14.32 -4.13
CA ARG A 324 6.08 -14.54 -4.48
C ARG A 324 6.33 -16.02 -4.65
N ALA A 325 6.69 -16.43 -5.87
CA ALA A 325 6.91 -17.84 -6.22
C ALA A 325 8.00 -18.52 -5.38
N ASP A 326 8.95 -17.74 -4.85
CA ASP A 326 10.08 -18.19 -4.04
C ASP A 326 9.74 -18.41 -2.55
N ARG A 327 8.53 -18.02 -2.11
CA ARG A 327 8.10 -18.22 -0.72
C ARG A 327 8.04 -19.69 -0.35
N PRO A 328 8.47 -20.05 0.87
CA PRO A 328 8.40 -21.41 1.33
C PRO A 328 6.95 -21.86 1.50
N LYS A 329 6.69 -23.08 1.05
CA LYS A 329 5.45 -23.82 1.28
C LYS A 329 5.72 -24.90 2.31
N VAL A 330 4.97 -24.88 3.41
CA VAL A 330 5.01 -25.88 4.47
C VAL A 330 3.61 -26.45 4.64
N ASN A 331 3.44 -27.77 4.51
CA ASN A 331 2.12 -28.43 4.49
C ASN A 331 1.16 -27.82 3.45
N ASN A 332 1.72 -27.49 2.27
CA ASN A 332 1.01 -26.79 1.19
C ASN A 332 0.49 -25.37 1.54
N ILE A 333 0.87 -24.84 2.71
CA ILE A 333 0.59 -23.47 3.13
C ILE A 333 1.79 -22.60 2.76
N ARG A 334 1.56 -21.54 1.99
CA ARG A 334 2.61 -20.58 1.65
C ARG A 334 2.83 -19.63 2.82
N LEU A 335 4.05 -19.63 3.35
CA LEU A 335 4.44 -18.74 4.43
C LEU A 335 4.66 -17.34 3.91
N VAL A 336 4.39 -16.36 4.76
CA VAL A 336 4.68 -14.94 4.54
C VAL A 336 5.21 -14.32 5.81
N ASP A 337 5.78 -13.12 5.66
CA ASP A 337 6.42 -12.36 6.74
C ASP A 337 7.84 -12.86 7.06
N SER A 338 8.28 -12.59 8.29
CA SER A 338 9.57 -12.93 8.85
C SER A 338 9.41 -13.27 10.34
N SER A 339 10.45 -13.86 10.92
CA SER A 339 10.51 -14.12 12.35
C SER A 339 11.86 -13.70 12.88
N THR A 340 11.86 -12.95 13.99
CA THR A 340 13.11 -12.62 14.69
C THR A 340 13.37 -13.64 15.78
N VAL A 341 14.60 -14.16 15.82
CA VAL A 341 15.04 -15.18 16.77
C VAL A 341 16.32 -14.69 17.47
N THR A 342 16.39 -14.89 18.78
CA THR A 342 17.63 -14.70 19.55
C THR A 342 18.53 -15.91 19.35
N LEU A 343 19.79 -15.70 18.96
CA LEU A 343 20.69 -16.81 18.62
C LEU A 343 21.00 -17.74 19.79
N SER A 344 21.06 -17.21 21.02
CA SER A 344 21.24 -18.02 22.24
C SER A 344 20.10 -19.01 22.49
N ASP A 345 18.91 -18.71 21.97
CA ASP A 345 17.69 -19.45 22.30
C ASP A 345 17.34 -20.47 21.21
N VAL A 346 18.12 -20.56 20.13
CA VAL A 346 17.83 -21.38 18.95
C VAL A 346 17.61 -22.85 19.31
N GLU A 347 18.41 -23.39 20.22
CA GLU A 347 18.29 -24.79 20.65
C GLU A 347 17.01 -25.05 21.44
N THR A 348 16.54 -24.04 22.17
CA THR A 348 15.34 -24.09 23.01
C THR A 348 14.16 -23.34 22.40
N LEU A 349 14.19 -23.07 21.09
CA LEU A 349 13.19 -22.25 20.42
C LEU A 349 11.79 -22.87 20.60
N ARG A 350 11.00 -22.34 21.54
CA ARG A 350 9.66 -22.84 21.86
C ARG A 350 8.58 -22.20 21.01
N TRP A 351 8.80 -20.97 20.57
CA TRP A 351 7.81 -20.19 19.87
C TRP A 351 8.42 -19.51 18.65
N LEU A 352 7.67 -19.50 17.56
CA LEU A 352 8.04 -18.84 16.31
C LEU A 352 6.75 -18.36 15.65
N TYR A 353 6.70 -17.07 15.30
CA TYR A 353 5.56 -16.52 14.58
C TYR A 353 5.62 -16.91 13.09
N ALA A 354 4.76 -17.82 12.67
CA ALA A 354 4.60 -18.17 11.26
C ALA A 354 3.19 -17.78 10.81
N SER A 355 3.11 -17.04 9.70
CA SER A 355 1.84 -16.60 9.14
C SER A 355 1.69 -17.02 7.68
N ARG A 356 0.44 -17.09 7.23
CA ARG A 356 0.05 -17.31 5.85
C ARG A 356 -0.68 -16.07 5.35
N LEU A 357 -0.61 -15.84 4.04
CA LEU A 357 -1.54 -14.89 3.43
C LEU A 357 -2.94 -15.46 3.49
N VAL A 358 -3.84 -14.66 4.02
CA VAL A 358 -5.26 -14.84 3.85
C VAL A 358 -5.73 -13.67 3.00
N GLN A 359 -6.47 -14.02 1.95
CA GLN A 359 -7.18 -13.01 1.20
C GLN A 359 -8.29 -12.51 2.12
N GLY A 360 -8.05 -11.31 2.68
CA GLY A 360 -8.98 -10.64 3.57
C GLY A 360 -9.89 -9.70 2.79
N ARG A 361 -10.96 -9.28 3.46
CA ARG A 361 -12.09 -8.54 2.87
C ARG A 361 -11.72 -7.30 2.05
N HIS A 362 -10.69 -6.56 2.46
CA HIS A 362 -10.29 -5.31 1.81
C HIS A 362 -8.78 -5.19 1.59
N ARG A 363 -8.01 -6.12 2.17
CA ARG A 363 -6.54 -6.17 2.10
C ARG A 363 -6.12 -7.62 2.27
N LEU A 364 -4.99 -7.97 1.66
CA LEU A 364 -4.27 -9.18 2.01
C LEU A 364 -3.85 -9.07 3.47
N THR A 365 -4.43 -9.90 4.32
CA THR A 365 -4.09 -10.00 5.73
C THR A 365 -3.20 -11.21 5.95
N THR A 366 -2.55 -11.24 7.10
CA THR A 366 -1.80 -12.40 7.56
C THR A 366 -2.59 -13.10 8.65
N ASP A 367 -2.66 -14.43 8.58
CA ASP A 367 -3.26 -15.27 9.61
C ASP A 367 -2.22 -16.23 10.13
N ARG A 368 -2.34 -16.64 11.40
CA ARG A 368 -1.45 -17.63 12.00
C ARG A 368 -1.61 -18.96 11.27
N VAL A 369 -0.50 -19.65 11.00
CA VAL A 369 -0.58 -21.01 10.44
C VAL A 369 -1.10 -22.02 11.48
N PRO A 370 -1.73 -23.13 11.07
CA PRO A 370 -2.10 -24.20 11.99
C PRO A 370 -0.89 -24.69 12.80
N ASP A 371 -1.11 -25.13 14.04
CA ASP A 371 -0.02 -25.43 14.99
C ASP A 371 0.99 -26.45 14.43
N ARG A 372 0.52 -27.54 13.84
CA ARG A 372 1.41 -28.54 13.21
C ARG A 372 2.27 -27.97 12.07
N THR A 373 1.75 -26.98 11.34
CA THR A 373 2.55 -26.25 10.34
C THR A 373 3.55 -25.35 11.06
N GLY A 374 3.14 -24.63 12.09
CA GLY A 374 4.02 -23.80 12.92
C GLY A 374 5.18 -24.57 13.55
N ASP A 375 4.93 -25.75 14.11
CA ASP A 375 5.96 -26.63 14.68
C ASP A 375 6.96 -27.08 13.61
N ARG A 376 6.47 -27.41 12.41
CA ARG A 376 7.33 -27.75 11.26
C ARG A 376 8.16 -26.57 10.77
N VAL A 377 7.58 -25.37 10.70
CA VAL A 377 8.35 -24.15 10.39
C VAL A 377 9.42 -23.93 11.45
N ARG A 378 9.09 -24.11 12.73
CA ARG A 378 10.03 -23.96 13.85
C ARG A 378 11.21 -24.92 13.74
N ALA A 379 10.96 -26.19 13.40
CA ALA A 379 12.03 -27.17 13.18
C ALA A 379 12.95 -26.77 12.02
N VAL A 380 12.39 -26.32 10.89
CA VAL A 380 13.15 -25.85 9.73
C VAL A 380 13.99 -24.62 10.07
N VAL A 381 13.39 -23.63 10.72
CA VAL A 381 14.10 -22.40 11.14
C VAL A 381 15.19 -22.71 12.15
N ARG A 382 14.93 -23.58 13.14
CA ARG A 382 15.95 -24.04 14.09
C ARG A 382 17.14 -24.69 13.37
N ALA A 383 16.90 -25.62 12.46
CA ALA A 383 17.95 -26.29 11.70
C ALA A 383 18.78 -25.31 10.85
N ILE A 384 18.11 -24.38 10.17
CA ILE A 384 18.77 -23.31 9.41
C ILE A 384 19.66 -22.46 10.32
N LEU A 385 19.16 -22.03 11.48
CA LEU A 385 19.89 -21.14 12.38
C LEU A 385 21.06 -21.84 13.07
N LEU A 386 20.94 -23.15 13.36
CA LEU A 386 22.06 -23.95 13.84
C LEU A 386 23.18 -24.07 12.81
N HIS A 387 22.85 -24.23 11.52
CA HIS A 387 23.87 -24.17 10.48
C HIS A 387 24.43 -22.76 10.30
N PHE A 388 23.57 -21.73 10.33
CA PHE A 388 23.97 -20.34 10.12
C PHE A 388 25.01 -19.86 11.13
N LYS A 389 24.85 -20.21 12.43
CA LYS A 389 25.83 -19.86 13.48
C LYS A 389 27.19 -20.51 13.28
N ASP A 390 27.23 -21.65 12.58
CA ASP A 390 28.45 -22.45 12.36
C ASP A 390 29.11 -22.14 11.01
N LEU A 391 28.58 -21.16 10.25
CA LEU A 391 29.19 -20.71 9.00
C LEU A 391 30.59 -20.13 9.27
N PRO A 392 31.63 -20.53 8.52
CA PRO A 392 32.97 -19.95 8.63
C PRO A 392 32.99 -18.43 8.47
N GLU A 393 32.09 -17.89 7.64
CA GLU A 393 31.99 -16.47 7.30
C GLU A 393 31.04 -15.70 8.25
N PHE A 394 30.46 -16.34 9.27
CA PHE A 394 29.46 -15.74 10.14
C PHE A 394 29.91 -14.39 10.73
N GLY A 395 31.13 -14.32 11.25
CA GLY A 395 31.70 -13.10 11.83
C GLY A 395 31.90 -11.99 10.80
N GLU A 396 32.33 -12.32 9.58
CA GLU A 396 32.52 -11.34 8.51
C GLU A 396 31.17 -10.84 7.96
N LEU A 397 30.19 -11.72 7.83
CA LEU A 397 28.82 -11.35 7.47
C LEU A 397 28.21 -10.40 8.52
N PHE A 398 28.43 -10.66 9.81
CA PHE A 398 27.95 -9.78 10.88
C PHE A 398 28.58 -8.38 10.80
N LYS A 399 29.92 -8.30 10.68
CA LYS A 399 30.62 -7.02 10.51
C LYS A 399 30.11 -6.24 9.31
N ARG A 400 29.90 -6.94 8.18
CA ARG A 400 29.37 -6.33 6.96
C ARG A 400 27.95 -5.82 7.15
N ALA A 401 27.07 -6.60 7.79
CA ALA A 401 25.71 -6.19 8.10
C ALA A 401 25.70 -4.94 9.00
N ALA A 402 26.55 -4.90 10.03
CA ALA A 402 26.70 -3.73 10.90
C ALA A 402 27.18 -2.50 10.13
N ALA A 403 28.13 -2.65 9.20
CA ALA A 403 28.61 -1.55 8.36
C ALA A 403 27.52 -1.01 7.40
N LEU A 404 26.63 -1.86 6.90
CA LEU A 404 25.49 -1.45 6.06
C LEU A 404 24.41 -0.72 6.86
N ASP A 405 24.16 -1.14 8.10
CA ASP A 405 23.11 -0.62 8.98
C ASP A 405 23.51 0.71 9.66
N ALA A 406 24.80 0.86 10.02
CA ALA A 406 25.29 2.00 10.79
C ALA A 406 24.95 3.39 10.21
N PRO A 407 25.10 3.67 8.90
CA PRO A 407 24.73 4.98 8.34
C PRO A 407 23.23 5.28 8.36
N VAL A 408 22.38 4.25 8.36
CA VAL A 408 20.92 4.43 8.49
C VAL A 408 20.59 4.82 9.93
N LEU A 409 21.11 4.07 10.90
CA LEU A 409 20.92 4.36 12.31
C LEU A 409 21.48 5.72 12.71
N GLN A 410 22.66 6.10 12.22
CA GLN A 410 23.25 7.42 12.47
C GLN A 410 22.28 8.53 12.06
N ARG A 411 21.75 8.48 10.82
CA ARG A 411 20.77 9.48 10.35
C ARG A 411 19.49 9.52 11.19
N MET A 412 19.01 8.37 11.65
CA MET A 412 17.84 8.31 12.54
C MET A 412 18.14 8.94 13.91
N GLN A 413 19.31 8.68 14.48
CA GLN A 413 19.72 9.29 15.75
C GLN A 413 19.95 10.79 15.60
N ASP A 414 20.56 11.25 14.50
CA ASP A 414 20.73 12.67 14.21
C ASP A 414 19.37 13.38 14.05
N ALA A 415 18.41 12.75 13.39
CA ALA A 415 17.04 13.26 13.28
C ALA A 415 16.37 13.37 14.65
N ARG A 416 16.45 12.31 15.46
CA ARG A 416 15.92 12.30 16.83
C ARG A 416 16.58 13.33 17.74
N ALA A 417 17.91 13.51 17.61
CA ALA A 417 18.64 14.53 18.35
C ALA A 417 18.17 15.94 18.00
N ARG A 418 17.90 16.22 16.71
CA ARG A 418 17.34 17.50 16.27
C ARG A 418 15.92 17.72 16.79
N GLU A 419 15.08 16.70 16.75
CA GLU A 419 13.71 16.75 17.29
C GLU A 419 13.72 17.05 18.79
N LEU A 420 14.54 16.32 19.57
CA LEU A 420 14.70 16.58 21.00
C LEU A 420 15.25 17.98 21.28
N SER A 421 16.20 18.45 20.48
CA SER A 421 16.75 19.81 20.61
C SER A 421 15.68 20.87 20.36
N ALA A 422 14.82 20.69 19.34
CA ALA A 422 13.71 21.58 19.06
C ALA A 422 12.67 21.56 20.20
N HIS A 423 12.39 20.39 20.77
CA HIS A 423 11.49 20.26 21.91
C HIS A 423 12.04 20.96 23.17
N ILE A 424 13.33 20.79 23.47
CA ILE A 424 14.00 21.50 24.57
C ILE A 424 13.91 23.01 24.39
N ALA A 425 14.21 23.53 23.19
CA ALA A 425 14.08 24.96 22.91
C ALA A 425 12.63 25.47 23.10
N GLY A 426 11.63 24.67 22.70
CA GLY A 426 10.23 24.97 22.95
C GLY A 426 9.89 25.05 24.45
N LEU A 427 10.39 24.12 25.24
CA LEU A 427 10.22 24.12 26.71
C LEU A 427 10.95 25.29 27.38
N GLU A 428 12.13 25.68 26.88
CA GLU A 428 12.87 26.85 27.38
C GLU A 428 12.09 28.14 27.11
N ASN A 429 11.54 28.32 25.91
CA ASN A 429 10.69 29.46 25.59
C ASN A 429 9.45 29.51 26.50
N GLN A 430 8.75 28.37 26.70
CA GLN A 430 7.61 28.30 27.61
C GLN A 430 7.97 28.64 29.05
N ARG A 431 9.14 28.20 29.53
CA ARG A 431 9.64 28.57 30.86
C ARG A 431 9.87 30.07 30.95
N GLU A 432 10.50 30.69 29.95
CA GLU A 432 10.76 32.13 29.92
C GLU A 432 9.46 32.95 29.92
N GLU A 433 8.44 32.52 29.16
CA GLU A 433 7.09 33.11 29.16
C GLU A 433 6.45 33.04 30.54
N ILE A 434 6.46 31.86 31.18
CA ILE A 434 5.90 31.66 32.52
C ILE A 434 6.65 32.50 33.57
N GLU A 435 7.98 32.59 33.49
CA GLU A 435 8.78 33.44 34.38
C GLU A 435 8.48 34.93 34.18
N ALA A 436 8.30 35.37 32.94
CA ALA A 436 7.89 36.74 32.62
C ALA A 436 6.50 37.03 33.20
N GLN A 437 5.56 36.10 33.04
CA GLN A 437 4.22 36.19 33.61
C GLN A 437 4.23 36.23 35.14
N ALA A 438 5.05 35.39 35.78
CA ALA A 438 5.21 35.39 37.24
C ALA A 438 5.80 36.72 37.75
N ARG A 439 6.81 37.27 37.07
CA ARG A 439 7.37 38.60 37.38
C ARG A 439 6.32 39.70 37.24
N TYR A 440 5.50 39.65 36.19
CA TYR A 440 4.38 40.58 36.00
C TYR A 440 3.38 40.52 37.16
N TYR A 441 2.91 39.33 37.53
CA TYR A 441 1.98 39.17 38.65
C TYR A 441 2.58 39.61 39.99
N ALA A 442 3.87 39.39 40.22
CA ALA A 442 4.56 39.88 41.41
C ALA A 442 4.58 41.42 41.47
N GLY A 443 4.80 42.10 40.33
CA GLY A 443 4.75 43.56 40.25
C GLY A 443 3.35 44.13 40.55
N LEU A 444 2.30 43.50 40.04
CA LEU A 444 0.91 43.83 40.37
C LEU A 444 0.62 43.70 41.87
N ALA A 445 1.05 42.60 42.49
CA ALA A 445 0.85 42.37 43.92
C ALA A 445 1.58 43.40 44.81
N ALA A 446 2.67 43.98 44.31
CA ALA A 446 3.42 45.04 44.98
C ALA A 446 2.81 46.45 44.81
N GLY A 447 1.70 46.59 44.09
CA GLY A 447 1.03 47.88 43.86
C GLY A 447 1.61 48.70 42.70
N GLY A 448 2.35 48.09 41.77
CA GLY A 448 2.82 48.77 40.55
C GLY A 448 1.67 49.11 39.59
N GLU A 449 1.72 50.28 38.95
CA GLU A 449 0.84 50.61 37.83
C GLU A 449 1.14 49.73 36.60
N ILE A 450 0.09 49.31 35.90
CA ILE A 450 0.20 48.48 34.70
C ILE A 450 0.63 49.36 33.53
N ASP A 451 1.82 49.11 32.98
CA ASP A 451 2.23 49.72 31.71
C ASP A 451 1.44 49.08 30.56
N GLY A 452 0.85 49.90 29.69
CA GLY A 452 0.05 49.44 28.54
C GLY A 452 0.82 48.51 27.59
N ALA A 453 2.15 48.60 27.55
CA ALA A 453 2.99 47.68 26.79
C ALA A 453 2.98 46.25 27.35
N GLN A 454 2.76 46.08 28.66
CA GLN A 454 2.72 44.76 29.31
C GLN A 454 1.40 44.02 29.03
N LEU A 455 0.29 44.77 28.90
CA LEU A 455 -1.01 44.21 28.53
C LEU A 455 -1.03 43.62 27.12
N ALA A 456 -0.27 44.20 26.18
CA ALA A 456 -0.18 43.70 24.81
C ALA A 456 0.54 42.33 24.73
N MET A 457 1.43 42.03 25.67
CA MET A 457 2.21 40.79 25.70
C MET A 457 1.37 39.55 26.10
N PHE A 458 0.22 39.76 26.76
CA PHE A 458 -0.71 38.68 27.14
C PHE A 458 -1.90 38.51 26.19
N ALA A 459 -2.03 39.41 25.20
CA ALA A 459 -3.14 39.41 24.25
C ALA A 459 -2.79 38.72 22.91
N SER A 460 -1.52 38.35 22.71
CA SER A 460 -1.01 37.55 21.60
C SER A 460 -0.73 36.13 22.05
#